data_AF-A0A3M1AJP2-F1
#
_entry.id   AF-A0A3M1AJP2-F1
#
_cell.length_a   1.000
_cell.length_b   1.000
_cell.length_c   1.000
_cell.angle_alpha   90.00
_cell.angle_beta   90.00
_cell.angle_gamma   90.00
#
_symmetry.space_group_name_H-M   'P 1'
#
loop_
_entity.id
_entity.type
_entity.pdbx_description
1 polymer ?
#
loop_
_entity_poly.entity_id
_entity_poly.type
_entity_poly.pdbx_seq_one_letter_code
_entity_poly.pdbx_strand_id
1 'polypeptide(L)' 'MRAQSLEFLKQLLAAPSPSGYEQPAQKVWRAYAEQFADRIEDDVHGNSIAVVNPDGAPRIMFAGHCDELG' A
#
# COMPACT_ATOMS: atom_id res chain seq x y z
N MET A 1 3.54 19.13 3.94
CA MET A 1 3.08 17.90 3.24
C MET A 1 2.77 18.27 1.78
N ARG A 2 3.13 17.45 0.79
CA ARG A 2 2.74 17.68 -0.61
C ARG A 2 1.22 17.50 -0.76
N ALA A 3 0.57 18.25 -1.64
CA ALA A 3 -0.88 18.17 -1.84
C ALA A 3 -1.34 16.75 -2.25
N GLN A 4 -0.57 16.09 -3.13
CA GLN A 4 -0.82 14.73 -3.58
C GLN A 4 -0.74 13.71 -2.43
N SER A 5 0.20 13.90 -1.49
CA SER A 5 0.33 13.02 -0.32
C SER A 5 -0.85 13.19 0.63
N LEU A 6 -1.37 14.41 0.80
CA LEU A 6 -2.54 14.66 1.64
C LEU A 6 -3.81 14.05 1.03
N GLU A 7 -3.97 14.17 -0.29
CA GLU A 7 -5.11 13.58 -1.00
C GLU A 7 -5.07 12.05 -0.92
N PHE A 8 -3.91 11.44 -1.16
CA PHE A 8 -3.71 10.01 -0.95
C PHE A 8 -4.08 9.57 0.47
N LEU A 9 -3.60 10.29 1.49
CA LEU A 9 -3.92 9.95 2.88
C LEU A 9 -5.43 10.03 3.16
N LYS A 10 -6.11 11.05 2.62
CA LYS A 10 -7.58 11.17 2.76
C LYS A 10 -8.32 10.01 2.10
N GLN A 11 -7.91 9.63 0.89
CA GLN A 11 -8.50 8.50 0.17
C GLN A 11 -8.27 7.18 0.91
N LEU A 12 -7.07 6.99 1.47
CA LEU A 12 -6.73 5.79 2.23
C LEU A 12 -7.57 5.71 3.51
N LEU A 13 -7.70 6.81 4.26
CA LEU A 13 -8.51 6.88 5.48
C LEU A 13 -10.03 6.81 5.24
N ALA A 14 -10.49 7.14 4.03
CA ALA A 14 -11.90 7.03 3.68
C ALA A 14 -12.30 5.62 3.21
N ALA A 15 -11.33 4.73 2.99
CA ALA A 15 -11.56 3.36 2.59
C ALA A 15 -11.62 2.46 3.83
N PRO A 16 -12.77 1.80 4.11
CA PRO A 16 -12.89 0.95 5.29
C PRO A 16 -11.96 -0.27 5.19
N SER A 17 -11.28 -0.61 6.29
CA SER A 17 -10.31 -1.71 6.32
C SER A 17 -10.25 -2.44 7.67
N PRO A 18 -11.37 -2.89 8.25
CA PRO A 18 -11.31 -3.66 9.49
C PRO A 18 -10.50 -4.95 9.25
N SER A 19 -9.80 -5.42 10.28
CA SER A 19 -8.93 -6.60 10.15
C SER A 19 -9.68 -7.78 9.50
N GLY A 20 -9.13 -8.33 8.40
CA GLY A 20 -9.71 -9.37 7.56
C GLY A 20 -10.51 -8.89 6.33
N TYR A 21 -10.81 -7.59 6.23
CA TYR A 21 -11.53 -6.96 5.12
C TYR A 21 -10.79 -5.72 4.57
N GLU A 22 -9.46 -5.76 4.53
CA GLU A 22 -8.60 -4.63 4.18
C GLU A 22 -8.56 -4.28 2.68
N GLN A 23 -9.25 -5.05 1.84
CA GLN A 23 -9.16 -4.94 0.37
C GLN A 23 -9.47 -3.52 -0.17
N PRO A 24 -10.42 -2.74 0.40
CA PRO A 24 -10.65 -1.37 -0.05
C PRO A 24 -9.43 -0.45 0.14
N ALA A 25 -8.80 -0.46 1.32
CA ALA A 25 -7.60 0.34 1.59
C ALA A 25 -6.40 -0.16 0.78
N GLN A 26 -6.23 -1.48 0.65
CA GLN A 26 -5.19 -2.08 -0.19
C GLN A 26 -5.30 -1.62 -1.65
N LYS A 27 -6.51 -1.49 -2.20
CA LYS A 27 -6.72 -0.99 -3.57
C LYS A 27 -6.25 0.46 -3.73
N VAL A 28 -6.54 1.33 -2.76
CA VAL A 28 -6.06 2.72 -2.76
C VAL A 28 -4.53 2.77 -2.68
N TRP A 29 -3.95 1.96 -1.81
CA TRP A 29 -2.49 1.89 -1.64
C TRP A 29 -1.80 1.39 -2.91
N ARG A 30 -2.28 0.31 -3.55
CA ARG A 30 -1.70 -0.24 -4.78
C ARG A 30 -1.74 0.80 -5.91
N ALA A 31 -2.89 1.47 -6.11
CA ALA A 31 -3.03 2.52 -7.13
C ALA A 31 -2.08 3.73 -6.90
N TYR A 32 -1.77 4.04 -5.64
CA TYR A 32 -0.76 5.05 -5.33
C TYR A 32 0.66 4.55 -5.60
N ALA A 33 0.95 3.31 -5.24
CA ALA A 33 2.27 2.69 -5.38
C ALA A 33 2.67 2.40 -6.84
N GLU A 34 1.72 2.06 -7.71
CA GLU A 34 1.92 1.82 -9.15
C GLU A 34 2.56 3.01 -9.89
N GLN A 35 2.49 4.22 -9.33
CA GLN A 35 3.08 5.42 -9.93
C GLN A 35 4.61 5.45 -9.85
N PHE A 36 5.21 4.63 -8.98
CA PHE A 36 6.66 4.62 -8.76
C PHE A 36 7.28 3.23 -8.60
N ALA A 37 6.49 2.19 -8.38
CA ALA A 37 6.97 0.82 -8.25
C ALA A 37 7.17 0.17 -9.62
N ASP A 38 8.25 -0.61 -9.77
CA ASP A 38 8.49 -1.42 -10.97
C ASP A 38 7.55 -2.63 -11.03
N ARG A 39 7.13 -3.13 -9.86
CA ARG A 39 6.19 -4.24 -9.72
C ARG A 39 5.34 -4.08 -8.46
N ILE A 40 4.06 -4.44 -8.58
CA ILE A 40 3.15 -4.65 -7.45
C ILE A 40 2.90 -6.15 -7.32
N GLU A 41 2.96 -6.67 -6.10
CA GLU A 41 2.66 -8.05 -5.77
C GLU A 41 1.64 -8.10 -4.64
N ASP A 42 0.89 -9.20 -4.62
CA ASP A 42 0.06 -9.63 -3.50
C ASP A 42 0.47 -11.02 -3.01
N ASP A 43 0.13 -11.34 -1.76
CA ASP A 43 0.33 -12.67 -1.19
C ASP A 43 -1.00 -13.34 -0.83
N VAL A 44 -0.91 -14.60 -0.38
CA VAL A 44 -2.09 -15.39 0.00
C VAL A 44 -2.88 -14.83 1.19
N HIS A 45 -2.30 -13.90 1.96
CA HIS A 45 -2.97 -13.19 3.06
C HIS A 45 -3.52 -11.83 2.62
N GLY A 46 -3.33 -11.45 1.35
CA GLY A 46 -3.77 -10.18 0.78
C GLY A 46 -2.80 -9.01 1.02
N ASN A 47 -1.61 -9.24 1.59
CA ASN A 47 -0.63 -8.16 1.75
C ASN A 47 -0.33 -7.50 0.40
N SER A 48 -0.10 -6.19 0.41
CA SER A 48 0.27 -5.44 -0.80
C SER A 48 1.73 -5.05 -0.73
N ILE A 49 2.50 -5.42 -1.75
CA ILE A 49 3.95 -5.24 -1.80
C ILE A 49 4.32 -4.45 -3.05
N ALA A 50 5.09 -3.38 -2.88
CA ALA A 50 5.58 -2.53 -3.95
C ALA A 50 7.10 -2.70 -4.03
N VAL A 51 7.57 -3.15 -5.19
CA VAL A 51 8.99 -3.42 -5.43
C VAL A 51 9.56 -2.31 -6.30
N VAL A 52 10.63 -1.68 -5.83
CA VAL A 52 11.43 -0.69 -6.56
C VAL A 52 12.84 -1.25 -6.69
N ASN A 53 13.41 -1.20 -7.90
CA ASN A 53 14.72 -1.73 -8.24
C ASN A 53 14.87 -3.24 -7.88
N PRO A 54 14.13 -4.14 -8.56
CA PRO A 54 14.03 -5.56 -8.19
C PRO A 54 15.36 -6.31 -8.16
N ASP A 55 16.34 -5.87 -8.96
CA ASP A 55 17.66 -6.50 -9.07
C ASP A 55 18.71 -5.86 -8.14
N GLY A 56 18.31 -4.86 -7.35
CA GLY A 56 19.20 -4.12 -6.45
C GLY A 56 19.64 -4.90 -5.21
N ALA A 57 20.85 -4.58 -4.71
CA ALA A 57 21.39 -5.12 -3.46
C ALA A 57 22.10 -4.02 -2.65
N PRO A 58 21.99 -4.02 -1.30
CA PRO A 58 21.19 -4.93 -0.48
C PRO A 58 19.68 -4.65 -0.58
N ARG A 59 18.85 -5.65 -0.27
CA ARG A 59 17.40 -5.48 -0.20
C ARG A 59 16.99 -4.80 1.10
N ILE A 60 16.18 -3.76 1.02
CA ILE A 60 15.61 -3.04 2.16
C ILE A 60 14.08 -3.15 2.08
N MET A 61 13.43 -3.43 3.21
CA MET A 61 11.97 -3.54 3.30
C MET A 61 11.45 -2.56 4.35
N PHE A 62 10.46 -1.77 3.93
CA PHE A 62 9.61 -0.98 4.84
C PHE A 62 8.25 -1.66 4.92
N ALA A 63 7.74 -1.85 6.14
CA ALA A 63 6.46 -2.50 6.38
C ALA A 63 5.57 -1.60 7.26
N GLY A 64 4.26 -1.65 7.00
CA GLY A 64 3.24 -0.96 7.76
C GLY A 64 1.91 -1.69 7.65
N HIS A 65 1.06 -1.53 8.66
CA HIS A 65 -0.26 -2.14 8.70
C HIS A 65 -1.30 -1.14 8.18
N CYS A 66 -2.32 -1.63 7.47
CA CYS A 66 -3.39 -0.82 6.88
C CYS A 66 -4.77 -1.16 7.46
N ASP A 67 -4.84 -2.12 8.37
CA ASP A 67 -6.05 -2.49 9.06
C ASP A 67 -6.45 -1.45 10.11
N GLU A 68 -7.74 -1.42 10.41
CA GLU A 68 -8.33 -0.53 11.42
C GLU A 68 -9.22 -1.30 12.40
N LEU A 69 -9.58 -0.64 13.50
CA LEU A 69 -10.61 -1.14 14.41
C LEU A 69 -11.98 -1.05 13.72
N GLY A 70 -12.74 -2.15 13.74
CA GLY A 70 -14.10 -2.25 13.19
C GLY A 70 -15.21 -1.95 14.18
#